data_AF-A0A966VLW7-F1
#
_entry.id   AF-A0A966VLW7-F1
#
_cell.length_a   1.000
_cell.length_b   1.000
_cell.length_c   1.000
_cell.angle_alpha   90.00
_cell.angle_beta   90.00
_cell.angle_gamma   90.00
#
_symmetry.space_group_name_H-M   'P 1'
#
loop_
_entity.id
_entity.type
_entity.pdbx_description
1 polymer ?
#
loop_
_entity_poly.entity_id
_entity_poly.type
_entity_poly.pdbx_seq_one_letter_code
_entity_poly.pdbx_strand_id
1 'polypeptide(L)'
;MVNHFLADQSNELRSKIVAASYIAVALGRDDELRDPFEDDPKWVKKIHEAGQAAAAEIKFEGMGRCHLIWKRQAEMLKEKYQISWYSPAQMNPWMMFD
;
A
#
# COMPACT_ATOMS: atom_id res chain seq x y z
N MET A 1 -8.54 16.45 -13.71
CA MET A 1 -9.18 15.18 -13.29
C MET A 1 -8.60 14.60 -11.99
N VAL A 2 -7.34 14.84 -11.64
CA VAL A 2 -6.71 14.31 -10.40
C VAL A 2 -7.25 14.96 -9.09
N ASN A 3 -7.61 16.25 -9.12
CA ASN A 3 -8.06 16.98 -7.91
C ASN A 3 -9.35 16.46 -7.27
N HIS A 4 -10.24 15.81 -8.04
CA HIS A 4 -11.51 15.32 -7.49
C HIS A 4 -11.29 14.02 -6.69
N PHE A 5 -10.44 13.12 -7.20
CA PHE A 5 -10.18 11.83 -6.58
C PHE A 5 -9.55 11.96 -5.18
N LEU A 6 -8.55 12.84 -5.03
CA LEU A 6 -7.91 13.04 -3.73
C LEU A 6 -8.86 13.67 -2.71
N ALA A 7 -9.84 14.46 -3.15
CA ALA A 7 -10.81 15.12 -2.26
C ALA A 7 -11.73 14.10 -1.57
N ASP A 8 -12.02 12.97 -2.23
CA ASP A 8 -12.90 11.92 -1.70
C ASP A 8 -12.18 10.91 -0.79
N GLN A 9 -10.84 10.90 -0.79
CA GLN A 9 -10.06 10.02 0.10
C GLN A 9 -9.99 10.55 1.54
N SER A 10 -9.77 9.66 2.50
CA SER A 10 -9.50 10.05 3.88
C SER A 10 -8.29 10.99 3.96
N ASN A 11 -8.29 11.88 4.95
CA ASN A 11 -7.16 12.80 5.17
C ASN A 11 -5.84 12.05 5.36
N GLU A 12 -5.87 10.86 5.97
CA GLU A 12 -4.71 9.99 6.17
C GLU A 12 -4.15 9.47 4.84
N LEU A 13 -5.00 8.86 3.99
CA LEU A 13 -4.57 8.34 2.70
C LEU A 13 -4.08 9.46 1.77
N ARG A 14 -4.77 10.60 1.75
CA ARG A 14 -4.31 11.78 0.99
C ARG A 14 -2.91 12.21 1.42
N SER A 15 -2.66 12.28 2.73
CA SER A 15 -1.35 12.67 3.27
C SER A 15 -0.27 11.67 2.88
N LYS A 16 -0.58 10.38 2.87
CA LYS A 16 0.34 9.32 2.44
C LYS A 16 0.64 9.36 0.94
N ILE A 17 -0.36 9.58 0.09
CA ILE A 17 -0.16 9.74 -1.36
C ILE A 17 0.78 10.92 -1.64
N VAL A 18 0.57 12.05 -0.95
CA VAL A 18 1.45 13.22 -1.07
C VAL A 18 2.87 12.91 -0.58
N ALA A 19 3.03 12.25 0.57
CA ALA A 19 4.35 11.87 1.06
C ALA A 19 5.06 10.89 0.09
N ALA A 20 4.33 9.90 -0.41
CA ALA A 20 4.83 8.92 -1.36
C ALA A 20 5.29 9.57 -2.68
N SER A 21 4.58 10.59 -3.17
CA SER A 21 4.97 11.26 -4.41
C SER A 21 6.30 12.02 -4.26
N TYR A 22 6.54 12.66 -3.11
CA TYR A 22 7.84 13.27 -2.83
C TYR A 22 8.97 12.23 -2.77
N ILE A 23 8.72 11.08 -2.11
CA ILE A 23 9.69 9.98 -2.03
C ILE A 23 10.00 9.42 -3.42
N ALA A 24 8.96 9.20 -4.24
CA ALA A 24 9.10 8.67 -5.59
C ALA A 24 9.96 9.59 -6.48
N VAL A 25 9.68 10.89 -6.48
CA VAL A 25 10.49 11.90 -7.19
C VAL A 25 11.93 11.90 -6.69
N ALA A 26 12.17 11.87 -5.37
CA ALA A 26 13.51 11.89 -4.81
C ALA A 26 14.34 10.64 -5.17
N LEU A 27 13.69 9.50 -5.38
CA LEU A 27 14.32 8.23 -5.70
C LEU A 27 14.30 7.91 -7.20
N GLY A 28 13.74 8.79 -8.03
CA GLY A 28 13.60 8.57 -9.47
C GLY A 28 12.68 7.40 -9.82
N ARG A 29 11.66 7.13 -8.99
CA ARG A 29 10.58 6.18 -9.27
C ARG A 29 9.41 6.92 -9.92
N ASP A 30 9.03 6.49 -11.11
CA ASP A 30 8.00 7.12 -11.94
C ASP A 30 6.83 6.18 -12.28
N ASP A 31 6.89 4.93 -11.82
CA ASP A 31 5.95 3.86 -12.13
C ASP A 31 4.79 3.73 -11.13
N GLU A 32 5.09 3.68 -9.83
CA GLU A 32 4.10 3.47 -8.77
C GLU A 32 4.43 4.20 -7.46
N LEU A 33 3.39 4.71 -6.80
CA LEU A 33 3.49 5.17 -5.42
C LEU A 33 3.42 3.99 -4.45
N ARG A 34 4.31 3.98 -3.48
CA ARG A 34 4.31 3.01 -2.38
C ARG A 34 3.92 3.68 -1.08
N ASP A 35 3.28 2.95 -0.16
CA ASP A 35 3.01 3.53 1.15
C ASP A 35 4.35 3.95 1.79
N PRO A 36 4.49 5.17 2.34
CA PRO A 36 5.75 5.64 2.90
C PRO A 36 6.38 4.71 3.94
N PHE A 37 5.60 3.87 4.62
CA PHE A 37 6.15 2.88 5.54
C PHE A 37 6.97 1.77 4.84
N GLU A 38 6.76 1.52 3.55
CA GLU A 38 7.55 0.58 2.75
C GLU A 38 8.99 1.08 2.54
N ASP A 39 9.20 2.39 2.59
CA ASP A 39 10.52 3.03 2.47
C ASP A 39 11.13 3.40 3.83
N ASP A 40 10.38 3.28 4.93
CA ASP A 40 10.88 3.51 6.29
C ASP A 40 11.73 2.31 6.77
N PRO A 41 13.03 2.48 7.06
CA PRO A 41 13.91 1.40 7.53
C PRO A 41 13.40 0.68 8.78
N LYS A 42 12.60 1.36 9.62
CA LYS A 42 11.99 0.77 10.82
C LYS A 42 10.90 -0.24 10.50
N TRP A 43 10.19 -0.06 9.38
CA TRP A 43 8.97 -0.80 9.05
C TRP A 43 9.10 -1.71 7.85
N VAL A 44 9.98 -1.42 6.90
CA VAL A 44 10.17 -2.19 5.66
C VAL A 44 10.22 -3.70 5.89
N LYS A 45 10.99 -4.15 6.89
CA LYS A 45 11.10 -5.58 7.23
C LYS A 45 9.78 -6.16 7.70
N LYS A 46 9.06 -5.47 8.59
CA LYS A 46 7.78 -5.93 9.14
C LYS A 46 6.68 -5.96 8.09
N ILE A 47 6.67 -4.99 7.17
CA ILE A 47 5.74 -4.96 6.05
C ILE A 47 5.98 -6.14 5.13
N HIS A 48 7.25 -6.39 4.77
CA HIS A 48 7.61 -7.52 3.93
C HIS A 48 7.22 -8.86 4.57
N GLU A 49 7.54 -9.06 5.85
CA GLU A 49 7.16 -10.25 6.61
C GLU A 49 5.64 -10.44 6.69
N ALA A 50 4.88 -9.35 6.91
CA ALA A 50 3.41 -9.41 6.91
C ALA A 50 2.86 -9.78 5.52
N GLY A 51 3.46 -9.28 4.43
CA GLY A 51 3.09 -9.63 3.07
C GLY A 51 3.34 -11.12 2.77
N GLN A 52 4.49 -11.66 3.18
CA GLN A 52 4.79 -13.09 3.05
C GLN A 52 3.82 -13.96 3.86
N ALA A 53 3.53 -13.57 5.10
CA ALA A 53 2.58 -14.28 5.95
C ALA A 53 1.16 -14.26 5.36
N ALA A 54 0.69 -13.10 4.88
CA ALA A 54 -0.58 -12.98 4.19
C ALA A 54 -0.65 -13.86 2.94
N ALA A 55 0.40 -13.84 2.11
CA ALA A 55 0.48 -14.66 0.91
C ALA A 55 0.44 -16.18 1.20
N ALA A 56 0.98 -16.61 2.34
CA ALA A 56 0.93 -18.01 2.79
C ALA A 56 -0.45 -18.43 3.31
N GLU A 57 -1.24 -17.50 3.85
CA GLU A 57 -2.61 -17.76 4.33
C GLU A 57 -3.64 -17.87 3.19
N ILE A 58 -3.44 -17.11 2.11
CA ILE A 58 -4.37 -17.07 0.98
C ILE A 58 -4.16 -18.29 0.07
N LYS A 59 -5.13 -19.21 0.11
CA LYS A 59 -5.18 -20.42 -0.75
C LYS A 59 -5.86 -20.18 -2.10
N PHE A 60 -6.47 -19.01 -2.30
CA PHE A 60 -7.12 -18.69 -3.56
C PHE A 60 -6.07 -18.47 -4.65
N GLU A 61 -6.27 -19.12 -5.78
CA GLU A 61 -5.44 -18.99 -6.97
C GLU A 61 -6.35 -18.51 -8.12
N GLY A 62 -6.05 -17.34 -8.69
CA GLY A 62 -6.86 -16.73 -9.74
C GLY A 62 -6.75 -15.20 -9.77
N MET A 63 -7.56 -14.61 -10.65
CA MET A 63 -7.67 -13.16 -10.82
C MET A 63 -8.08 -12.48 -9.50
N GLY A 64 -7.35 -11.45 -9.09
CA GLY A 64 -7.59 -10.64 -7.90
C GLY A 64 -6.89 -11.16 -6.64
N ARG A 65 -6.02 -12.16 -6.77
CA ARG A 65 -5.30 -12.75 -5.63
C ARG A 65 -4.45 -11.71 -4.90
N CYS A 66 -3.83 -10.75 -5.61
CA CYS A 66 -3.03 -9.72 -4.95
C CYS A 66 -3.87 -8.87 -3.98
N HIS A 67 -5.11 -8.55 -4.33
CA HIS A 67 -6.01 -7.75 -3.49
C HIS A 67 -6.37 -8.46 -2.19
N LEU A 68 -6.54 -9.79 -2.24
CA LEU A 68 -6.78 -10.60 -1.04
C LEU A 68 -5.56 -10.60 -0.12
N ILE A 69 -4.37 -10.74 -0.70
CA ILE A 69 -3.10 -10.72 0.04
C ILE A 69 -2.89 -9.35 0.69
N TRP A 70 -3.05 -8.26 -0.07
CA TRP A 70 -2.86 -6.91 0.46
C TRP A 70 -3.88 -6.56 1.53
N LYS A 71 -5.14 -6.94 1.35
CA LYS A 71 -6.16 -6.77 2.39
C LYS A 71 -5.72 -7.46 3.68
N ARG A 72 -5.28 -8.72 3.58
CA ARG A 72 -4.86 -9.49 4.75
C ARG A 72 -3.58 -8.93 5.39
N GLN A 73 -2.63 -8.48 4.58
CA GLN A 73 -1.41 -7.82 5.04
C GLN A 73 -1.73 -6.53 5.81
N ALA A 74 -2.65 -5.70 5.30
CA ALA A 74 -3.08 -4.47 5.96
C ALA A 74 -3.73 -4.77 7.33
N GLU A 75 -4.59 -5.79 7.41
CA GLU A 75 -5.20 -6.26 8.67
C GLU A 75 -4.12 -6.68 9.68
N MET A 76 -3.17 -7.53 9.28
CA MET A 76 -2.07 -7.99 10.15
C MET A 76 -1.23 -6.83 10.70
N LEU A 77 -0.90 -5.85 9.85
CA LEU A 77 -0.12 -4.69 10.24
C LEU A 77 -0.89 -3.79 11.20
N LYS A 78 -2.20 -3.64 11.00
CA LYS A 78 -3.07 -2.89 11.90
C LYS A 78 -3.18 -3.57 13.26
N GLU A 79 -3.44 -4.88 13.28
CA GLU A 79 -3.58 -5.65 14.52
C GLU A 79 -2.31 -5.64 15.37
N LYS A 80 -1.15 -5.97 14.76
CA LYS A 80 0.12 -6.16 15.49
C LYS A 80 0.85 -4.87 15.81
N TYR A 81 0.80 -3.90 14.91
CA TYR A 81 1.65 -2.71 14.98
C TYR A 81 0.86 -1.39 15.00
N GLN A 82 -0.48 -1.45 14.92
CA GLN A 82 -1.36 -0.28 14.88
C GLN A 82 -1.09 0.65 13.68
N ILE A 83 -0.48 0.11 12.62
CA ILE A 83 -0.15 0.85 11.40
C ILE A 83 -1.28 0.71 10.40
N SER A 84 -1.75 1.84 9.87
CA SER A 84 -2.56 1.87 8.66
C SER A 84 -1.63 1.86 7.44
N TRP A 85 -1.40 0.67 6.88
CA TRP A 85 -0.71 0.49 5.61
C TRP A 85 -1.74 0.41 4.48
N TYR A 86 -1.48 1.10 3.38
CA TYR A 86 -2.36 1.12 2.22
C TYR A 86 -1.74 0.36 1.06
N SER A 87 -2.56 -0.43 0.37
CA SER A 87 -2.10 -1.29 -0.73
C SER A 87 -1.70 -0.50 -1.97
N PRO A 88 -0.95 -1.13 -2.92
CA PRO A 88 -0.66 -0.52 -4.21
C PRO A 88 -1.91 0.00 -4.93
N ALA A 89 -3.02 -0.73 -4.90
CA ALA A 89 -4.28 -0.29 -5.50
C ALA A 89 -4.90 0.94 -4.82
N GLN A 90 -4.73 1.10 -3.51
CA GLN A 90 -5.21 2.27 -2.77
C GLN A 90 -4.31 3.49 -2.97
N MET A 91 -3.00 3.26 -3.08
CA MET A 91 -2.00 4.30 -3.34
C MET A 91 -2.02 4.77 -4.81
N ASN A 92 -2.39 3.89 -5.73
CA ASN A 92 -2.42 4.12 -7.18
C ASN A 92 -3.80 3.81 -7.80
N PRO A 93 -4.84 4.57 -7.44
CA PRO A 93 -6.21 4.32 -7.85
C PRO A 93 -6.47 4.56 -9.35
N TRP A 94 -5.52 5.17 -10.05
CA TRP A 94 -5.51 5.30 -11.51
C TRP A 94 -4.91 4.07 -12.23
N MET A 95 -4.38 3.09 -11.48
CA MET A 95 -3.81 1.86 -12.01
C MET A 95 -4.74 0.68 -11.75
N MET A 96 -4.65 -0.33 -12.62
CA MET A 96 -5.34 -1.60 -12.45
C MET A 96 -4.34 -2.65 -11.99
N PHE A 97 -4.72 -3.43 -10.98
CA PHE A 97 -3.91 -4.50 -10.41
C PHE A 97 -4.71 -5.80 -10.40
N ASP A 98 -4.00 -6.92 -10.49
CA ASP A 98 -4.56 -8.27 -10.51
C ASP A 98 -3.72 -9.28 -9.71
#